data_AF-A0A3A3G1N8-F1
#
_entry.id   AF-A0A3A3G1N8-F1
#
_cell.length_a   1.000
_cell.length_b   1.000
_cell.length_c   1.000
_cell.angle_alpha   90.00
_cell.angle_beta   90.00
_cell.angle_gamma   90.00
#
_symmetry.space_group_name_H-M   'P 1'
#
loop_
_entity.id
_entity.type
_entity.pdbx_description
1 polymer ?
#
loop_
_entity_poly.entity_id
_entity_poly.type
_entity_poly.pdbx_seq_one_letter_code
_entity_poly.pdbx_strand_id
1 'polypeptide(L)'
;MSACALEPPASAAAALQARHIELQAQLRTNTFGESLYLSSREGSNRLEGDVYAEVTHPVAEITATFRSANRVCELLFLHLNVRGCQPAGTSDNAALTLSVGPKRALAAGKIYHITYALRVEAADAAYFRATLSAAQGPLSTRDYRIVFEAMPIGGSRSFVHFSYAYGYGTMAKIAMRMYLATAGRSKIGFTVTGQSPDGRPLYVGGERGSLERNVMRYYLALLAYSSVNTGSPQEKMEKRMRKWFALTERYPAQLHELDLDEYLQEKQADLARAAAGHQ
;
A
#
# COMPACT_ATOMS: atom_id res chain seq x y z
N MET A 1 -6.34 -14.53 -31.27
CA MET A 1 -5.43 -14.79 -30.15
C MET A 1 -4.36 -13.71 -30.17
N SER A 2 -4.58 -12.58 -29.47
CA SER A 2 -3.55 -11.53 -29.35
C SER A 2 -2.87 -11.68 -28.01
N ALA A 3 -1.61 -12.08 -28.04
CA ALA A 3 -0.70 -11.99 -26.91
C ALA A 3 -0.50 -10.51 -26.59
N CYS A 4 -0.91 -10.07 -25.40
CA CYS A 4 -0.53 -8.76 -24.89
C CYS A 4 0.92 -8.90 -24.41
N ALA A 5 1.83 -8.29 -25.16
CA ALA A 5 3.26 -8.31 -24.91
C ALA A 5 3.55 -7.71 -23.52
N LEU A 6 4.23 -8.48 -22.67
CA LEU A 6 4.95 -7.94 -21.52
C LEU A 6 6.04 -7.02 -22.07
N GLU A 7 5.99 -5.73 -21.75
CA GLU A 7 7.11 -4.81 -22.00
C GLU A 7 8.38 -5.38 -21.36
N PRO A 8 9.55 -5.29 -22.03
CA PRO A 8 10.78 -5.87 -21.50
C PRO A 8 11.24 -5.12 -20.23
N PRO A 9 11.83 -5.82 -19.25
CA PRO A 9 12.31 -5.25 -17.99
C PRO A 9 13.20 -4.01 -18.15
N ALA A 10 13.96 -3.92 -19.24
CA ALA A 10 14.85 -2.80 -19.56
C ALA A 10 14.08 -1.48 -19.83
N SER A 11 12.89 -1.52 -20.43
CA SER A 11 12.08 -0.31 -20.64
C SER A 11 11.48 0.17 -19.31
N ALA A 12 11.07 -0.75 -18.44
CA ALA A 12 10.53 -0.42 -17.13
C ALA A 12 11.60 0.17 -16.18
N ALA A 13 12.81 -0.39 -16.18
CA ALA A 13 13.94 0.17 -15.42
C ALA A 13 14.29 1.60 -15.87
N ALA A 14 14.36 1.83 -17.19
CA ALA A 14 14.59 3.16 -17.75
C ALA A 14 13.46 4.14 -17.41
N ALA A 15 12.20 3.68 -17.41
CA ALA A 15 11.06 4.49 -17.02
C ALA A 15 11.13 4.90 -15.53
N LEU A 16 11.48 3.99 -14.63
CA LEU A 16 11.66 4.31 -13.21
C LEU A 16 12.80 5.31 -13.00
N GLN A 17 13.92 5.15 -13.71
CA GLN A 17 15.03 6.10 -13.67
C GLN A 17 14.63 7.48 -14.20
N ALA A 18 13.91 7.55 -15.33
CA ALA A 18 13.40 8.81 -15.87
C ALA A 18 12.48 9.50 -14.86
N ARG A 19 11.63 8.74 -14.16
CA ARG A 19 10.75 9.26 -13.12
C ARG A 19 11.51 9.77 -11.90
N HIS A 20 12.62 9.13 -11.52
CA HIS A 20 13.51 9.61 -10.46
C HIS A 20 14.10 10.98 -10.80
N ILE A 21 14.55 11.17 -12.04
CA ILE A 21 15.10 12.44 -12.54
C ILE A 21 14.02 13.52 -12.55
N GLU A 22 12.84 13.22 -13.10
CA GLU A 22 11.71 14.15 -13.18
C GLU A 22 11.27 14.65 -11.81
N LEU A 23 11.25 13.76 -10.81
CA LEU A 23 10.75 14.06 -9.46
C LEU A 23 11.81 14.64 -8.52
N GLN A 24 13.06 14.88 -8.96
CA GLN A 24 14.15 15.33 -8.08
C GLN A 24 13.79 16.56 -7.24
N ALA A 25 13.11 17.55 -7.83
CA ALA A 25 12.74 18.77 -7.11
C ALA A 25 11.69 18.50 -6.03
N GLN A 26 10.67 17.71 -6.36
CA GLN A 26 9.57 17.33 -5.46
C GLN A 26 10.05 16.39 -4.35
N LEU A 27 10.99 15.49 -4.64
CA LEU A 27 11.60 14.62 -3.65
C LEU A 27 12.46 15.41 -2.64
N ARG A 28 13.06 16.54 -3.04
CA ARG A 28 13.84 17.40 -2.12
C ARG A 28 12.97 18.39 -1.36
N THR A 29 11.92 18.91 -2.00
CA THR A 29 11.06 19.96 -1.46
C THR A 29 9.61 19.49 -1.45
N ASN A 30 9.14 19.06 -0.29
CA ASN A 30 7.77 18.61 -0.09
C ASN A 30 7.32 18.83 1.35
N THR A 31 6.04 18.58 1.60
CA THR A 31 5.41 18.72 2.92
C THR A 31 5.48 17.45 3.77
N PHE A 32 6.06 16.36 3.27
CA PHE A 32 6.18 15.09 3.99
C PHE A 32 7.37 15.09 4.96
N GLY A 33 8.37 15.95 4.73
CA GLY A 33 9.59 15.99 5.54
C GLY A 33 10.55 14.83 5.28
N GLU A 34 10.30 14.05 4.23
CA GLU A 34 11.12 12.94 3.75
C GLU A 34 11.17 12.99 2.22
N SER A 35 12.11 12.26 1.59
CA SER A 35 12.22 12.22 0.13
C SER A 35 11.12 11.38 -0.49
N LEU A 36 9.93 11.97 -0.58
CA LEU A 36 8.70 11.31 -0.98
C LEU A 36 7.84 12.22 -1.86
N TYR A 37 7.24 11.61 -2.88
CA TYR A 37 6.24 12.22 -3.73
C TYR A 37 5.03 11.29 -3.84
N LEU A 38 3.84 11.83 -3.61
CA LEU A 38 2.57 11.12 -3.78
C LEU A 38 1.78 11.79 -4.91
N SER A 39 1.20 10.98 -5.79
CA SER A 39 0.24 11.43 -6.79
C SER A 39 -0.95 10.49 -6.86
N SER A 40 -2.10 11.02 -7.23
CA SER A 40 -3.30 10.21 -7.45
C SER A 40 -4.08 10.69 -8.68
N ARG A 41 -4.74 9.75 -9.36
CA ARG A 41 -5.58 9.99 -10.53
C ARG A 41 -6.92 9.28 -10.34
N GLU A 42 -8.00 10.01 -10.60
CA GLU A 42 -9.36 9.46 -10.72
C GLU A 42 -9.80 9.59 -12.17
N GLY A 43 -9.90 8.45 -12.86
CA GLY A 43 -10.50 8.34 -14.19
C GLY A 43 -12.01 8.08 -14.13
N SER A 44 -12.62 7.78 -15.27
CA SER A 44 -14.05 7.47 -15.34
C SER A 44 -14.42 6.25 -14.49
N ASN A 45 -13.63 5.17 -14.62
CA ASN A 45 -13.85 3.84 -14.04
C ASN A 45 -12.60 3.24 -13.36
N ARG A 46 -11.60 4.07 -13.03
CA ARG A 46 -10.33 3.63 -12.43
C ARG A 46 -9.79 4.68 -11.47
N LEU A 47 -9.31 4.22 -10.33
CA LEU A 47 -8.55 5.01 -9.36
C LEU A 47 -7.13 4.46 -9.31
N GLU A 48 -6.15 5.36 -9.23
CA GLU A 48 -4.73 5.03 -9.16
C GLU A 48 -4.00 6.00 -8.24
N GLY A 49 -3.21 5.46 -7.32
CA GLY A 49 -2.36 6.22 -6.42
C GLY A 49 -0.94 5.70 -6.50
N ASP A 50 0.02 6.60 -6.60
CA ASP A 50 1.43 6.31 -6.73
C ASP A 50 2.21 7.03 -5.62
N VAL A 51 3.16 6.31 -5.01
CA VAL A 51 4.15 6.85 -4.09
C VAL A 51 5.54 6.56 -4.65
N TYR A 52 6.34 7.61 -4.82
CA TYR A 52 7.75 7.54 -5.19
C TYR A 52 8.59 8.04 -4.02
N ALA A 53 9.65 7.32 -3.66
CA ALA A 53 10.49 7.75 -2.54
C ALA A 53 11.95 7.33 -2.66
N GLU A 54 12.85 8.10 -2.06
CA GLU A 54 14.22 7.70 -1.81
C GLU A 54 14.32 7.13 -0.39
N VAL A 55 14.73 5.87 -0.26
CA VAL A 55 14.80 5.15 1.03
C VAL A 55 16.25 4.83 1.39
N THR A 56 16.58 4.94 2.68
CA THR A 56 17.92 4.61 3.21
C THR A 56 18.04 3.12 3.52
N HIS A 57 17.71 2.28 2.54
CA HIS A 57 17.88 0.83 2.59
C HIS A 57 18.43 0.32 1.25
N PRO A 58 19.37 -0.66 1.25
CA PRO A 58 19.80 -1.34 0.04
C PRO A 58 18.65 -2.00 -0.71
N VAL A 59 18.71 -2.02 -2.04
CA VAL A 59 17.65 -2.59 -2.89
C VAL A 59 17.40 -4.07 -2.59
N ALA A 60 18.44 -4.82 -2.22
CA ALA A 60 18.33 -6.22 -1.84
C ALA A 60 17.48 -6.42 -0.56
N GLU A 61 17.60 -5.52 0.42
CA GLU A 61 16.83 -5.62 1.67
C GLU A 61 15.35 -5.33 1.45
N ILE A 62 15.04 -4.27 0.69
CA ILE A 62 13.64 -3.86 0.49
C ILE A 62 12.88 -4.81 -0.44
N THR A 63 13.56 -5.41 -1.41
CA THR A 63 12.95 -6.32 -2.39
C THR A 63 12.79 -7.75 -1.87
N ALA A 64 13.54 -8.14 -0.83
CA ALA A 64 13.46 -9.48 -0.24
C ALA A 64 12.06 -9.86 0.29
N THR A 65 11.22 -8.86 0.60
CA THR A 65 9.83 -9.06 1.03
C THR A 65 8.97 -9.65 -0.09
N PHE A 66 9.15 -9.18 -1.33
CA PHE A 66 8.27 -9.52 -2.45
C PHE A 66 8.60 -10.87 -3.12
N ARG A 67 9.67 -11.53 -2.67
CA ARG A 67 10.05 -12.87 -3.13
C ARG A 67 9.29 -14.01 -2.44
N SER A 68 8.38 -13.71 -1.52
CA SER A 68 7.61 -14.70 -0.75
C SER A 68 6.21 -14.19 -0.44
N ALA A 69 5.18 -14.98 -0.77
CA ALA A 69 3.79 -14.67 -0.41
C ALA A 69 3.62 -14.50 1.11
N ASN A 70 4.33 -15.29 1.93
CA ASN A 70 4.29 -15.17 3.40
C ASN A 70 4.76 -13.79 3.86
N ARG A 71 5.89 -13.31 3.32
CA ARG A 71 6.46 -12.01 3.68
C ARG A 71 5.59 -10.85 3.19
N VAL A 72 5.03 -10.97 1.99
CA VAL A 72 4.04 -10.00 1.47
C VAL A 72 2.80 -9.99 2.36
N CYS A 73 2.33 -11.15 2.83
CA CYS A 73 1.25 -11.23 3.80
C CYS A 73 1.57 -10.51 5.11
N GLU A 74 2.74 -10.74 5.68
CA GLU A 74 3.17 -10.05 6.90
C GLU A 74 3.22 -8.53 6.72
N LEU A 75 3.69 -8.04 5.56
CA LEU A 75 3.70 -6.61 5.23
C LEU A 75 2.29 -6.04 5.12
N LEU A 76 1.42 -6.67 4.31
CA LEU A 76 0.06 -6.18 4.08
C LEU A 76 -0.79 -6.26 5.35
N PHE A 77 -0.52 -7.23 6.22
CA PHE A 77 -1.18 -7.38 7.52
C PHE A 77 -0.97 -6.20 8.45
N LEU A 78 0.09 -5.39 8.28
CA LEU A 78 0.30 -4.19 9.10
C LEU A 78 -0.84 -3.16 8.92
N HIS A 79 -1.49 -3.13 7.75
CA HIS A 79 -2.57 -2.18 7.46
C HIS A 79 -3.79 -2.41 8.36
N LEU A 80 -4.31 -1.36 9.01
CA LEU A 80 -5.41 -1.43 9.99
C LEU A 80 -6.71 -2.12 9.51
N ASN A 81 -6.99 -2.10 8.20
CA ASN A 81 -8.15 -2.78 7.62
C ASN A 81 -7.91 -4.24 7.22
N VAL A 82 -6.67 -4.73 7.24
CA VAL A 82 -6.36 -6.13 6.89
C VAL A 82 -6.50 -6.97 8.16
N ARG A 83 -7.47 -7.87 8.18
CA ARG A 83 -7.82 -8.76 9.30
C ARG A 83 -7.10 -10.11 9.24
N GLY A 84 -6.50 -10.42 8.10
CA GLY A 84 -5.73 -11.63 7.90
C GLY A 84 -5.15 -11.66 6.48
N CYS A 85 -4.11 -12.48 6.31
CA CYS A 85 -3.56 -12.78 5.00
C CYS A 85 -3.11 -14.23 4.97
N GLN A 86 -3.52 -14.94 3.93
CA GLN A 86 -3.14 -16.33 3.73
C GLN A 86 -2.33 -16.46 2.46
N PRO A 87 -1.06 -16.88 2.55
CA PRO A 87 -0.29 -17.24 1.38
C PRO A 87 -0.84 -18.53 0.78
N ALA A 88 -0.82 -18.62 -0.54
CA ALA A 88 -1.26 -19.78 -1.30
C ALA A 88 -0.34 -19.98 -2.52
N GLY A 89 -0.43 -21.16 -3.13
CA GLY A 89 0.34 -21.50 -4.33
C GLY A 89 1.79 -21.89 -4.06
N THR A 90 2.53 -22.16 -5.14
CA THR A 90 3.96 -22.51 -5.14
C THR A 90 4.81 -21.28 -5.49
N SER A 91 6.14 -21.40 -5.56
CA SER A 91 7.02 -20.30 -6.01
C SER A 91 6.62 -19.72 -7.38
N ASP A 92 6.17 -20.59 -8.28
CA ASP A 92 5.92 -20.24 -9.69
C ASP A 92 4.50 -19.69 -9.91
N ASN A 93 3.59 -19.96 -8.96
CA ASN A 93 2.20 -19.51 -8.97
C ASN A 93 1.82 -18.95 -7.60
N ALA A 94 2.68 -18.08 -7.05
CA ALA A 94 2.47 -17.51 -5.73
C ALA A 94 1.19 -16.66 -5.71
N ALA A 95 0.37 -16.85 -4.68
CA ALA A 95 -0.85 -16.09 -4.46
C ALA A 95 -1.00 -15.76 -2.97
N LEU A 96 -1.88 -14.82 -2.67
CA LEU A 96 -2.30 -14.56 -1.30
C LEU A 96 -3.74 -14.08 -1.25
N THR A 97 -4.47 -14.49 -0.22
CA THR A 97 -5.83 -14.04 0.05
C THR A 97 -5.80 -13.09 1.24
N LEU A 98 -6.13 -11.81 0.99
CA LEU A 98 -6.32 -10.81 2.03
C LEU A 98 -7.75 -10.84 2.54
N SER A 99 -7.91 -10.88 3.86
CA SER A 99 -9.18 -10.61 4.53
C SER A 99 -9.20 -9.14 4.93
N VAL A 100 -10.10 -8.34 4.34
CA VAL A 100 -10.20 -6.89 4.55
C VAL A 100 -11.55 -6.56 5.18
N GLY A 101 -11.56 -5.78 6.25
CA GLY A 101 -12.77 -5.46 6.98
C GLY A 101 -12.65 -4.24 7.91
N PRO A 102 -13.62 -4.06 8.81
CA PRO A 102 -13.60 -3.00 9.81
C PRO A 102 -12.33 -3.05 10.67
N LYS A 103 -11.77 -1.87 10.97
CA LYS A 103 -10.56 -1.74 11.81
C LYS A 103 -10.78 -2.14 13.28
N ARG A 104 -12.04 -2.18 13.73
CA ARG A 104 -12.47 -2.64 15.06
C ARG A 104 -13.32 -3.89 14.88
N ALA A 105 -13.01 -4.97 15.58
CA ALA A 105 -13.74 -6.23 15.44
C ALA A 105 -15.22 -6.12 15.85
N LEU A 106 -15.53 -5.26 16.83
CA LEU A 106 -16.89 -5.01 17.31
C LEU A 106 -17.71 -4.07 16.39
N ALA A 107 -17.06 -3.41 15.43
CA ALA A 107 -17.78 -2.56 14.49
C ALA A 107 -18.53 -3.42 13.47
N ALA A 108 -19.81 -3.12 13.26
CA ALA A 108 -20.60 -3.77 12.22
C ALA A 108 -19.94 -3.59 10.84
N GLY A 109 -19.75 -4.68 10.12
CA GLY A 109 -19.24 -4.65 8.75
C GLY A 109 -18.81 -6.02 8.25
N LYS A 110 -18.80 -6.18 6.93
CA LYS A 110 -18.44 -7.43 6.26
C LYS A 110 -16.92 -7.55 6.12
N ILE A 111 -16.39 -8.76 6.34
CA ILE A 111 -15.04 -9.12 5.91
C ILE A 111 -15.13 -9.55 4.44
N TYR A 112 -14.29 -8.94 3.60
CA TYR A 112 -14.15 -9.28 2.20
C TYR A 112 -12.83 -10.00 1.98
N HIS A 113 -12.82 -10.97 1.08
CA HIS A 113 -11.62 -11.68 0.69
C HIS A 113 -11.17 -11.23 -0.70
N ILE A 114 -9.89 -10.90 -0.85
CA ILE A 114 -9.28 -10.52 -2.12
C ILE A 114 -8.10 -11.45 -2.39
N THR A 115 -8.19 -12.27 -3.43
CA THR A 115 -7.10 -13.17 -3.83
C THR A 115 -6.24 -12.50 -4.90
N TYR A 116 -5.00 -12.20 -4.53
CA TYR A 116 -3.98 -11.64 -5.41
C TYR A 116 -3.06 -12.74 -5.94
N ALA A 117 -2.78 -12.72 -7.24
CA ALA A 117 -1.62 -13.39 -7.81
C ALA A 117 -0.38 -12.50 -7.61
N LEU A 118 0.69 -13.05 -7.06
CA LEU A 118 1.98 -12.39 -6.89
C LEU A 118 2.90 -12.80 -8.04
N ARG A 119 3.47 -11.82 -8.74
CA ARG A 119 4.44 -12.04 -9.81
C ARG A 119 5.67 -11.17 -9.60
N VAL A 120 6.84 -11.78 -9.64
CA VAL A 120 8.12 -11.06 -9.73
C VAL A 120 8.46 -10.96 -11.22
N GLU A 121 8.38 -9.74 -11.76
CA GLU A 121 8.55 -9.47 -13.19
C GLU A 121 10.02 -9.18 -13.54
N ALA A 122 10.78 -8.62 -12.60
CA ALA A 122 12.23 -8.37 -12.70
C ALA A 122 12.89 -8.45 -11.32
N ALA A 123 14.11 -8.98 -11.25
CA ALA A 123 14.76 -9.27 -9.97
C ALA A 123 16.30 -9.30 -10.02
N ASP A 124 16.89 -8.36 -10.74
CA ASP A 124 18.35 -8.20 -10.86
C ASP A 124 18.88 -7.12 -9.90
N ALA A 125 20.19 -6.87 -9.95
CA ALA A 125 20.87 -5.94 -9.04
C ALA A 125 20.59 -4.45 -9.35
N ALA A 126 20.25 -4.13 -10.60
CA ALA A 126 19.95 -2.77 -11.04
C ALA A 126 18.47 -2.43 -10.91
N TYR A 127 17.60 -3.44 -10.93
CA TYR A 127 16.16 -3.23 -10.97
C TYR A 127 15.36 -4.42 -10.42
N PHE A 128 14.32 -4.08 -9.66
CA PHE A 128 13.33 -5.03 -9.17
C PHE A 128 11.93 -4.55 -9.49
N ARG A 129 11.06 -5.49 -9.87
CA ARG A 129 9.63 -5.25 -10.03
C ARG A 129 8.82 -6.45 -9.59
N ALA A 130 7.82 -6.21 -8.74
CA ALA A 130 6.79 -7.18 -8.41
C ALA A 130 5.40 -6.57 -8.53
N THR A 131 4.44 -7.40 -8.93
CA THR A 131 3.04 -7.05 -9.07
C THR A 131 2.17 -8.00 -8.26
N LEU A 132 1.19 -7.46 -7.54
CA LEU A 132 0.03 -8.20 -7.06
C LEU A 132 -1.17 -7.83 -7.91
N SER A 133 -1.86 -8.81 -8.49
CA SER A 133 -3.07 -8.57 -9.29
C SER A 133 -4.25 -9.40 -8.82
N ALA A 134 -5.42 -8.78 -8.70
CA ALA A 134 -6.68 -9.47 -8.42
C ALA A 134 -7.78 -9.00 -9.37
N ALA A 135 -8.48 -9.94 -10.02
CA ALA A 135 -9.53 -9.60 -10.98
C ALA A 135 -10.77 -8.98 -10.30
N GLN A 136 -11.03 -9.34 -9.04
CA GLN A 136 -12.22 -8.96 -8.30
C GLN A 136 -11.83 -8.47 -6.91
N GLY A 137 -12.60 -7.54 -6.37
CA GLY A 137 -12.49 -7.11 -4.99
C GLY A 137 -13.84 -6.73 -4.37
N PRO A 138 -13.83 -6.06 -3.21
CA PRO A 138 -15.03 -5.72 -2.46
C PRO A 138 -15.99 -4.84 -3.24
N LEU A 139 -17.29 -4.93 -2.97
CA LEU A 139 -18.29 -3.96 -3.46
C LEU A 139 -18.25 -3.74 -4.99
N SER A 140 -18.06 -4.82 -5.77
CA SER A 140 -17.99 -4.78 -7.24
C SER A 140 -16.86 -3.94 -7.83
N THR A 141 -15.79 -3.73 -7.07
CA THR A 141 -14.49 -3.27 -7.59
C THR A 141 -13.75 -4.43 -8.25
N ARG A 142 -12.82 -4.12 -9.16
CA ARG A 142 -12.17 -5.10 -10.03
C ARG A 142 -10.80 -4.64 -10.45
N ASP A 143 -10.07 -5.51 -11.13
CA ASP A 143 -8.80 -5.18 -11.81
C ASP A 143 -7.79 -4.51 -10.84
N TYR A 144 -7.73 -5.01 -9.60
CA TYR A 144 -6.78 -4.52 -8.61
C TYR A 144 -5.36 -4.81 -9.06
N ARG A 145 -4.51 -3.81 -8.92
CA ARG A 145 -3.08 -3.91 -9.19
C ARG A 145 -2.30 -3.15 -8.12
N ILE A 146 -1.43 -3.88 -7.43
CA ILE A 146 -0.39 -3.30 -6.57
C ILE A 146 0.93 -3.52 -7.29
N VAL A 147 1.70 -2.46 -7.50
CA VAL A 147 3.03 -2.56 -8.12
C VAL A 147 4.06 -2.07 -7.12
N PHE A 148 5.15 -2.82 -7.01
CA PHE A 148 6.35 -2.37 -6.33
C PHE A 148 7.54 -2.42 -7.27
N GLU A 149 8.25 -1.30 -7.39
CA GLU A 149 9.51 -1.21 -8.13
C GLU A 149 10.59 -0.62 -7.25
N ALA A 150 11.83 -1.03 -7.48
CA ALA A 150 12.99 -0.46 -6.81
C ALA A 150 14.25 -0.50 -7.68
N MET A 151 15.09 0.52 -7.55
CA MET A 151 16.41 0.59 -8.16
C MET A 151 17.42 1.23 -7.18
N PRO A 152 18.71 0.88 -7.21
CA PRO A 152 19.72 1.55 -6.41
C PRO A 152 19.97 2.97 -6.91
N ILE A 153 20.22 3.91 -6.00
CA ILE A 153 20.59 5.31 -6.32
C ILE A 153 21.93 5.73 -5.70
N GLY A 154 22.76 4.75 -5.37
CA GLY A 154 24.09 4.94 -4.78
C GLY A 154 24.12 4.75 -3.26
N GLY A 155 25.23 4.21 -2.75
CA GLY A 155 25.37 3.84 -1.35
C GLY A 155 24.31 2.81 -0.91
N SER A 156 23.89 2.88 0.36
CA SER A 156 22.81 2.05 0.92
C SER A 156 21.43 2.68 0.71
N ARG A 157 21.18 3.26 -0.48
CA ARG A 157 19.93 3.96 -0.81
C ARG A 157 19.27 3.38 -2.06
N SER A 158 17.95 3.40 -2.06
CA SER A 158 17.14 2.96 -3.19
C SER A 158 16.10 4.01 -3.56
N PHE A 159 15.76 4.11 -4.84
CA PHE A 159 14.54 4.77 -5.29
C PHE A 159 13.46 3.73 -5.49
N VAL A 160 12.29 3.98 -4.93
CA VAL A 160 11.18 3.03 -4.88
C VAL A 160 9.92 3.66 -5.43
N HIS A 161 9.10 2.82 -6.06
CA HIS A 161 7.76 3.17 -6.49
C HIS A 161 6.77 2.14 -5.94
N PHE A 162 5.70 2.63 -5.31
CA PHE A 162 4.56 1.83 -4.88
C PHE A 162 3.30 2.39 -5.53
N SER A 163 2.64 1.57 -6.34
CA SER A 163 1.38 1.93 -6.99
C SER A 163 0.25 1.06 -6.46
N TYR A 164 -0.93 1.66 -6.28
CA TYR A 164 -2.17 0.97 -5.93
C TYR A 164 -3.29 1.47 -6.85
N ALA A 165 -3.87 0.56 -7.63
CA ALA A 165 -4.92 0.86 -8.58
C ALA A 165 -6.05 -0.17 -8.52
N TYR A 166 -7.27 0.28 -8.80
CA TYR A 166 -8.41 -0.60 -9.03
C TYR A 166 -9.45 0.06 -9.94
N GLY A 167 -10.19 -0.78 -10.66
CA GLY A 167 -11.36 -0.40 -11.43
C GLY A 167 -12.65 -0.49 -10.63
N TYR A 168 -13.65 0.29 -11.03
CA TYR A 168 -15.00 0.23 -10.49
C TYR A 168 -16.04 0.48 -11.58
N GLY A 169 -17.21 -0.14 -11.44
CA GLY A 169 -18.37 0.12 -12.30
C GLY A 169 -19.24 1.28 -11.78
N THR A 170 -20.24 1.67 -12.56
CA THR A 170 -21.17 2.76 -12.22
C THR A 170 -21.89 2.52 -10.88
N MET A 171 -22.33 1.29 -10.62
CA MET A 171 -23.01 0.95 -9.35
C MET A 171 -22.06 1.03 -8.15
N ALA A 172 -20.83 0.53 -8.29
CA ALA A 172 -19.79 0.67 -7.28
C ALA A 172 -19.50 2.15 -6.99
N LYS A 173 -19.41 3.00 -8.03
CA LYS A 173 -19.21 4.46 -7.90
C LYS A 173 -20.31 5.14 -7.07
N ILE A 174 -21.57 4.74 -7.27
CA ILE A 174 -22.71 5.30 -6.51
C ILE A 174 -22.62 4.86 -5.03
N ALA A 175 -22.40 3.56 -4.78
CA ALA A 175 -22.27 3.04 -3.42
C ALA A 175 -21.11 3.71 -2.64
N MET A 176 -19.97 3.86 -3.31
CA MET A 176 -18.77 4.56 -2.83
C MET A 176 -19.07 6.01 -2.44
N ARG A 177 -19.72 6.78 -3.34
CA ARG A 177 -20.15 8.15 -3.05
C ARG A 177 -21.08 8.25 -1.84
N MET A 178 -22.03 7.32 -1.68
CA MET A 178 -22.94 7.31 -0.53
C MET A 178 -22.22 7.00 0.79
N TYR A 179 -21.28 6.05 0.79
CA TYR A 179 -20.45 5.75 1.95
C TYR A 179 -19.60 6.96 2.36
N LEU A 180 -18.95 7.62 1.40
CA LEU A 180 -18.12 8.79 1.68
C LEU A 180 -18.93 10.03 2.05
N ALA A 181 -20.17 10.15 1.58
CA ALA A 181 -21.05 11.22 2.02
C ALA A 181 -21.45 11.10 3.51
N THR A 182 -21.20 9.94 4.13
CA THR A 182 -21.51 9.65 5.54
C THR A 182 -20.22 9.38 6.34
N ALA A 183 -19.81 8.12 6.49
CA ALA A 183 -18.70 7.69 7.35
C ALA A 183 -17.31 8.13 6.86
N GLY A 184 -17.18 8.47 5.58
CA GLY A 184 -15.93 8.95 4.97
C GLY A 184 -15.83 10.47 4.80
N ARG A 185 -16.83 11.26 5.21
CA ARG A 185 -16.95 12.67 4.79
C ARG A 185 -15.79 13.53 5.26
N SER A 186 -15.28 13.26 6.47
CA SER A 186 -14.15 13.99 7.05
C SER A 186 -12.78 13.43 6.66
N LYS A 187 -12.74 12.38 5.83
CA LYS A 187 -11.50 11.70 5.47
C LYS A 187 -10.83 12.44 4.33
N ILE A 188 -9.69 13.06 4.65
CA ILE A 188 -8.84 13.78 3.72
C ILE A 188 -7.59 12.97 3.34
N GLY A 189 -7.11 13.18 2.12
CA GLY A 189 -5.82 12.70 1.62
C GLY A 189 -4.71 13.74 1.79
N PHE A 190 -3.70 13.67 0.93
CA PHE A 190 -2.47 14.45 0.97
C PHE A 190 -2.38 15.51 -0.13
N THR A 191 -3.01 15.29 -1.28
CA THR A 191 -2.97 16.26 -2.37
C THR A 191 -3.74 17.53 -1.99
N VAL A 192 -3.07 18.68 -2.08
CA VAL A 192 -3.70 20.00 -1.92
C VAL A 192 -4.45 20.36 -3.20
N THR A 193 -5.76 20.62 -3.08
CA THR A 193 -6.63 20.99 -4.22
C THR A 193 -6.96 22.47 -4.26
N GLY A 194 -6.52 23.22 -3.26
CA GLY A 194 -6.74 24.65 -3.15
C GLY A 194 -6.36 25.16 -1.77
N GLN A 195 -6.77 26.39 -1.47
CA GLN A 195 -6.63 27.00 -0.16
C GLN A 195 -7.98 27.51 0.30
N SER A 196 -8.21 27.46 1.62
CA SER A 196 -9.37 28.09 2.24
C SER A 196 -9.19 29.63 2.28
N PRO A 197 -10.26 30.40 2.56
CA PRO A 197 -10.17 31.86 2.67
C PRO A 197 -9.16 32.36 3.71
N ASP A 198 -8.86 31.57 4.74
CA ASP A 198 -7.83 31.84 5.75
C ASP A 198 -6.44 31.31 5.39
N GLY A 199 -6.22 30.89 4.15
CA GLY A 199 -4.91 30.48 3.61
C GLY A 199 -4.47 29.06 3.97
N ARG A 200 -5.33 28.25 4.61
CA ARG A 200 -5.00 26.86 4.95
C ARG A 200 -5.15 25.94 3.73
N PRO A 201 -4.32 24.90 3.59
CA PRO A 201 -4.45 23.95 2.49
C PRO A 201 -5.77 23.17 2.58
N LEU A 202 -6.52 23.14 1.48
CA LEU A 202 -7.65 22.25 1.31
C LEU A 202 -7.15 20.96 0.69
N TYR A 203 -7.26 19.86 1.43
CA TYR A 203 -6.84 18.54 0.98
C TYR A 203 -7.95 17.84 0.21
N VAL A 204 -7.54 17.00 -0.74
CA VAL A 204 -8.45 16.12 -1.47
C VAL A 204 -9.24 15.25 -0.51
N GLY A 205 -10.57 15.23 -0.66
CA GLY A 205 -11.45 14.32 0.05
C GLY A 205 -11.94 13.18 -0.82
N GLY A 206 -12.97 12.50 -0.35
CA GLY A 206 -13.72 11.53 -1.14
C GLY A 206 -12.92 10.27 -1.49
N GLU A 207 -13.18 9.71 -2.67
CA GLU A 207 -12.57 8.45 -3.10
C GLU A 207 -11.08 8.60 -3.36
N ARG A 208 -10.69 9.71 -4.02
CA ARG A 208 -9.29 10.03 -4.25
C ARG A 208 -8.54 10.23 -2.92
N GLY A 209 -9.14 10.90 -1.94
CA GLY A 209 -8.57 11.00 -0.59
C GLY A 209 -8.42 9.64 0.10
N SER A 210 -9.43 8.77 0.00
CA SER A 210 -9.39 7.40 0.55
C SER A 210 -8.29 6.55 -0.09
N LEU A 211 -8.12 6.66 -1.41
CA LEU A 211 -7.05 6.02 -2.16
C LEU A 211 -5.66 6.47 -1.71
N GLU A 212 -5.44 7.79 -1.59
CA GLU A 212 -4.16 8.35 -1.15
C GLU A 212 -3.75 7.85 0.24
N ARG A 213 -4.73 7.74 1.15
CA ARG A 213 -4.50 7.19 2.49
C ARG A 213 -4.07 5.71 2.43
N ASN A 214 -4.71 4.92 1.56
CA ASN A 214 -4.39 3.49 1.42
C ASN A 214 -3.00 3.28 0.81
N VAL A 215 -2.68 3.94 -0.31
CA VAL A 215 -1.36 3.80 -0.94
C VAL A 215 -0.23 4.25 0.00
N MET A 216 -0.44 5.36 0.73
CA MET A 216 0.53 5.84 1.71
C MET A 216 0.72 4.82 2.86
N ARG A 217 -0.36 4.25 3.40
CA ARG A 217 -0.27 3.23 4.46
C ARG A 217 0.48 1.97 4.02
N TYR A 218 0.33 1.54 2.77
CA TYR A 218 1.09 0.41 2.23
C TYR A 218 2.56 0.73 2.02
N TYR A 219 2.89 1.94 1.53
CA TYR A 219 4.27 2.40 1.48
C TYR A 219 4.91 2.45 2.88
N LEU A 220 4.20 2.97 3.89
CA LEU A 220 4.71 2.98 5.26
C LEU A 220 4.84 1.56 5.85
N ALA A 221 3.99 0.62 5.44
CA ALA A 221 4.13 -0.80 5.80
C ALA A 221 5.42 -1.40 5.24
N LEU A 222 5.79 -1.04 4.02
CA LEU A 222 7.08 -1.42 3.45
C LEU A 222 8.25 -0.89 4.27
N LEU A 223 8.25 0.41 4.63
CA LEU A 223 9.30 1.00 5.48
C LEU A 223 9.40 0.30 6.85
N ALA A 224 8.26 0.04 7.49
CA ALA A 224 8.22 -0.66 8.77
C ALA A 224 8.78 -2.08 8.66
N TYR A 225 8.38 -2.80 7.61
CA TYR A 225 8.79 -4.18 7.40
C TYR A 225 10.30 -4.29 7.14
N SER A 226 10.84 -3.43 6.27
CA SER A 226 12.25 -3.44 5.86
C SER A 226 13.21 -2.91 6.91
N SER A 227 12.74 -2.08 7.86
CA SER A 227 13.58 -1.54 8.94
C SER A 227 13.72 -2.45 10.16
N VAL A 228 12.95 -3.55 10.23
CA VAL A 228 12.95 -4.47 11.39
C VAL A 228 13.34 -5.88 10.94
N ASN A 229 14.63 -6.21 11.11
CA ASN A 229 15.22 -7.46 10.62
C ASN A 229 15.81 -8.36 11.72
N THR A 230 15.85 -7.90 12.97
CA THR A 230 16.48 -8.60 14.11
C THR A 230 15.46 -9.13 15.12
N GLY A 231 15.72 -10.31 15.67
CA GLY A 231 14.88 -10.97 16.68
C GLY A 231 14.09 -12.16 16.11
N SER A 232 13.34 -12.82 16.99
CA SER A 232 12.43 -13.91 16.63
C SER A 232 11.32 -13.43 15.68
N PRO A 233 10.64 -14.33 14.94
CA PRO A 233 9.51 -13.94 14.07
C PRO A 233 8.42 -13.13 14.80
N GLN A 234 8.08 -13.52 16.04
CA GLN A 234 7.07 -12.83 16.85
C GLN A 234 7.54 -11.43 17.26
N GLU A 235 8.78 -11.31 17.77
CA GLU A 235 9.36 -10.02 18.15
C GLU A 235 9.47 -9.07 16.96
N LYS A 236 9.84 -9.59 15.78
CA LYS A 236 9.87 -8.79 14.54
C LYS A 236 8.49 -8.29 14.18
N MET A 237 7.48 -9.16 14.21
CA MET A 237 6.10 -8.77 13.89
C MET A 237 5.59 -7.66 14.82
N GLU A 238 5.78 -7.79 16.13
CA GLU A 238 5.38 -6.75 17.08
C GLU A 238 6.10 -5.43 16.84
N LYS A 239 7.43 -5.47 16.66
CA LYS A 239 8.24 -4.29 16.34
C LYS A 239 7.79 -3.62 15.04
N ARG A 240 7.43 -4.40 14.01
CA ARG A 240 6.91 -3.89 12.73
C ARG A 240 5.55 -3.22 12.90
N MET A 241 4.64 -3.78 13.69
CA MET A 241 3.35 -3.15 14.01
C MET A 241 3.55 -1.79 14.69
N ARG A 242 4.37 -1.73 15.75
CA ARG A 242 4.68 -0.47 16.45
C ARG A 242 5.35 0.55 15.53
N LYS A 243 6.30 0.10 14.70
CA LYS A 243 6.98 0.96 13.72
C LYS A 243 6.02 1.51 12.68
N TRP A 244 5.13 0.67 12.13
CA TRP A 244 4.11 1.09 11.18
C TRP A 244 3.17 2.14 11.78
N PHE A 245 2.68 1.90 13.00
CA PHE A 245 1.86 2.86 13.72
C PHE A 245 2.58 4.20 13.89
N ALA A 246 3.81 4.19 14.39
CA ALA A 246 4.60 5.42 14.56
C ALA A 246 4.84 6.16 13.24
N LEU A 247 4.96 5.45 12.12
CA LEU A 247 5.07 6.06 10.79
C LEU A 247 3.75 6.70 10.34
N THR A 248 2.60 6.08 10.60
CA THR A 248 1.29 6.65 10.24
C THR A 248 0.96 7.89 11.08
N GLU A 249 1.37 7.91 12.35
CA GLU A 249 1.15 9.04 13.25
C GLU A 249 1.99 10.28 12.94
N ARG A 250 2.91 10.21 11.96
CA ARG A 250 3.52 11.42 11.37
C ARG A 250 2.53 12.24 10.55
N TYR A 251 1.41 11.63 10.15
CA TYR A 251 0.38 12.24 9.32
C TYR A 251 -1.00 12.12 9.98
N PRO A 252 -1.20 12.64 11.20
CA PRO A 252 -2.37 12.30 12.01
C PRO A 252 -3.68 12.82 11.38
N ALA A 253 -3.66 13.99 10.74
CA ALA A 253 -4.85 14.53 10.06
C ALA A 253 -5.36 13.62 8.93
N GLN A 254 -4.45 12.91 8.25
CA GLN A 254 -4.76 12.02 7.14
C GLN A 254 -4.92 10.56 7.59
N LEU A 255 -4.09 10.05 8.51
CA LEU A 255 -3.94 8.61 8.73
C LEU A 255 -4.39 8.10 10.09
N HIS A 256 -4.47 8.95 11.12
CA HIS A 256 -4.87 8.54 12.47
C HIS A 256 -6.31 7.99 12.47
N GLU A 257 -6.52 6.86 13.14
CA GLU A 257 -7.81 6.15 13.21
C GLU A 257 -8.04 5.39 14.53
N LEU A 258 -6.95 5.01 15.21
CA LEU A 258 -6.90 4.20 16.43
C LEU A 258 -5.74 4.71 17.29
N ASP A 259 -5.82 4.53 18.61
CA ASP A 259 -4.64 4.64 19.47
C ASP A 259 -3.74 3.40 19.36
N LEU A 260 -2.49 3.50 19.83
CA LEU A 260 -1.51 2.41 19.70
C LEU A 260 -1.99 1.11 20.33
N ASP A 261 -2.49 1.18 21.56
CA ASP A 261 -2.94 0.00 22.31
C ASP A 261 -4.13 -0.66 21.63
N GLU A 262 -5.07 0.14 21.11
CA GLU A 262 -6.22 -0.35 20.35
C GLU A 262 -5.78 -1.06 19.05
N TYR A 263 -4.87 -0.45 18.28
CA TYR A 263 -4.32 -1.05 17.08
C TYR A 263 -3.61 -2.39 17.36
N LEU A 264 -2.77 -2.44 18.40
CA LEU A 264 -2.04 -3.65 18.76
C LEU A 264 -2.99 -4.75 19.25
N GLN A 265 -4.00 -4.40 20.05
CA GLN A 265 -5.00 -5.36 20.53
C GLN A 265 -5.76 -6.00 19.36
N GLU A 266 -6.23 -5.19 18.39
CA GLU A 266 -6.93 -5.67 17.20
C GLU A 266 -6.05 -6.62 16.37
N LYS A 267 -4.77 -6.29 16.21
CA LYS A 267 -3.81 -7.13 15.45
C LYS A 267 -3.43 -8.41 16.17
N GLN A 268 -3.27 -8.38 17.49
CA GLN A 268 -3.01 -9.59 18.27
C GLN A 268 -4.21 -10.54 18.24
N ALA A 269 -5.44 -10.01 18.31
CA ALA A 269 -6.65 -10.80 18.16
C ALA A 269 -6.78 -11.44 16.77
N ASP A 270 -6.42 -10.72 15.70
CA ASP A 270 -6.35 -11.27 14.34
C ASP A 270 -5.33 -12.43 14.25
N LEU A 271 -4.12 -12.27 14.81
CA LEU A 271 -3.10 -13.31 14.83
C LEU A 271 -3.56 -14.55 15.61
N ALA A 272 -4.21 -14.35 16.75
CA ALA A 272 -4.74 -15.45 17.56
C ALA A 272 -5.83 -16.24 16.82
N ARG A 273 -6.74 -15.56 16.10
CA ARG A 273 -7.74 -16.22 15.25
C ARG A 273 -7.10 -17.04 14.13
N ALA A 274 -6.11 -16.47 13.45
CA ALA A 274 -5.38 -17.15 12.39
C ALA A 274 -4.67 -18.43 12.90
N ALA A 275 -4.09 -18.37 14.10
CA ALA A 275 -3.45 -19.53 14.74
C ALA A 275 -4.46 -20.62 15.16
N ALA A 276 -5.70 -20.24 15.51
CA ALA A 276 -6.75 -21.17 15.90
C ALA A 276 -7.46 -21.86 14.71
N GLY A 277 -7.14 -21.49 13.46
CA GLY A 277 -7.80 -22.04 12.27
C GLY A 277 -9.29 -21.65 12.14
N HIS A 278 -9.75 -20.66 12.91
CA HIS A 278 -11.10 -20.11 12.80
C HIS A 278 -11.06 -18.92 11.84
N GLN A 279 -11.52 -19.13 10.62
CA GLN A 279 -11.62 -18.12 9.57
C GLN A 279 -13.07 -17.87 9.19
#